data_AF-A0A1N6UXK8-F1
#
_entry.id   AF-A0A1N6UXK8-F1
#
_cell.length_a   1.000
_cell.length_b   1.000
_cell.length_c   1.000
_cell.angle_alpha   90.00
_cell.angle_beta   90.00
_cell.angle_gamma   90.00
#
_symmetry.space_group_name_H-M   'P 1'
#
loop_
_entity.id
_entity.type
_entity.pdbx_description
1 polymer ?
#
loop_
_entity_poly.entity_id
_entity_poly.type
_entity_poly.pdbx_seq_one_letter_code
_entity_poly.pdbx_strand_id
1 'polypeptide(L)'
;MFSTRSRGRSSRLFLAAALMLPWQAGAAQADPPPVPAAAPASGTAIQVAAPRPRALVAITPAEIETASYDGGDLPAGQSALTAKVQVLLDRAGISPGVVDGWRGGMSESAIMGFQRRAGLPMTGRLDHAVWDLLQGYAAAPLTMAYTITAEDATGLVDNIPPDYAEKAAMNSQGYTSVLEKLAERFHMDEKFLAKLNPGASFQPGETIHAVVPASPIRATVTRIIVDKETRRVAAYDARGNMVADYPATVGSADTPSPHGNHVVDAVALNPTYTYNPHRNFRQGENDRVLTIPPGPNGPVGNVWIDLSEPTYGLHGTASPSQLFLHQSHGCVRLTNWDAWELAHMVKAKVTTVEFLPPGVRIADVAGVSPLAAATQTAAVAAIASARPPARGDRQPPQSFAAPPGPQPAASPASPPVPALAQAAEAAATSAAAMVLAAPEPAIPAQPGTAAPLPAPLPGGEEPEYPSDAVLPGPPGQAPDPWAGRP
;
A
#
# COMPACT_ATOMS: atom_id res chain seq x y z
N MET A 1 20.66 34.09 -59.53
CA MET A 1 21.60 35.12 -59.01
C MET A 1 22.45 34.48 -57.93
N PHE A 2 23.79 34.48 -58.12
CA PHE A 2 24.95 34.21 -57.20
C PHE A 2 24.81 33.07 -56.15
N SER A 3 25.51 31.92 -56.20
CA SER A 3 26.94 31.55 -56.26
C SER A 3 27.75 31.71 -54.94
N THR A 4 28.44 30.61 -54.57
CA THR A 4 29.69 30.40 -53.74
C THR A 4 29.48 29.41 -52.58
N ARG A 5 30.12 28.21 -52.49
CA ARG A 5 31.53 27.71 -52.43
C ARG A 5 32.28 27.90 -51.09
N SER A 6 32.44 26.79 -50.36
CA SER A 6 33.70 26.10 -49.97
C SER A 6 34.87 26.84 -49.26
N ARG A 7 35.26 26.24 -48.11
CA ARG A 7 36.61 26.03 -47.50
C ARG A 7 37.42 27.24 -46.99
N GLY A 8 38.07 27.04 -45.83
CA GLY A 8 39.38 27.64 -45.54
C GLY A 8 39.68 27.93 -44.07
N ARG A 9 40.58 27.14 -43.46
CA ARG A 9 41.23 27.38 -42.16
C ARG A 9 42.05 28.68 -42.16
N SER A 10 42.16 29.34 -41.00
CA SER A 10 43.34 30.15 -40.63
C SER A 10 43.44 30.30 -39.11
N SER A 11 44.64 30.02 -38.61
CA SER A 11 45.07 29.99 -37.22
C SER A 11 45.24 31.39 -36.62
N ARG A 12 45.03 31.53 -35.30
CA ARG A 12 45.70 32.55 -34.47
C ARG A 12 46.10 31.96 -33.11
N LEU A 13 47.39 32.06 -32.81
CA LEU A 13 48.03 31.82 -31.52
C LEU A 13 47.64 32.92 -30.51
N PHE A 14 47.53 32.55 -29.23
CA PHE A 14 47.96 33.40 -28.10
C PHE A 14 48.56 32.52 -26.99
N LEU A 15 49.50 33.12 -26.28
CA LEU A 15 50.60 32.55 -25.50
C LEU A 15 50.36 32.65 -23.98
N ALA A 16 51.16 31.90 -23.23
CA ALA A 16 51.62 32.10 -21.84
C ALA A 16 50.72 31.57 -20.69
N ALA A 17 51.25 31.05 -19.58
CA ALA A 17 52.54 30.48 -19.20
C ALA A 17 52.34 29.81 -17.83
N ALA A 18 52.87 28.60 -17.63
CA ALA A 18 52.83 27.87 -16.35
C ALA A 18 54.15 28.03 -15.59
N LEU A 19 54.08 28.32 -14.29
CA LEU A 19 55.22 28.38 -13.37
C LEU A 19 55.11 27.24 -12.36
N MET A 20 56.02 26.27 -12.50
CA MET A 20 56.38 25.29 -11.47
C MET A 20 57.65 25.77 -10.77
N LEU A 21 57.70 25.70 -9.44
CA LEU A 21 58.92 25.87 -8.66
C LEU A 21 59.35 24.54 -8.00
N PRO A 22 60.65 24.22 -8.01
CA PRO A 22 61.19 22.95 -7.52
C PRO A 22 61.59 22.96 -6.03
N TRP A 23 61.65 21.75 -5.50
CA TRP A 23 62.12 21.32 -4.18
C TRP A 23 63.65 21.19 -4.17
N GLN A 24 64.34 21.70 -3.14
CA GLN A 24 65.71 21.28 -2.78
C GLN A 24 65.90 21.16 -1.26
N ALA A 25 66.79 20.24 -0.89
CA ALA A 25 67.06 19.70 0.44
C ALA A 25 68.17 20.46 1.20
N GLY A 26 68.21 20.30 2.53
CA GLY A 26 69.33 20.78 3.35
C GLY A 26 69.34 20.29 4.81
N ALA A 27 70.10 19.21 5.03
CA ALA A 27 70.96 18.86 6.17
C ALA A 27 70.45 18.76 7.63
N ALA A 28 71.01 17.75 8.29
CA ALA A 28 70.74 17.22 9.63
C ALA A 28 71.29 18.04 10.80
N GLN A 29 70.65 17.92 11.97
CA GLN A 29 71.29 18.18 13.26
C GLN A 29 70.79 17.18 14.32
N ALA A 30 71.74 16.64 15.08
CA ALA A 30 71.62 15.47 15.94
C ALA A 30 71.05 15.75 17.34
N ASP A 31 70.47 14.72 17.95
CA ASP A 31 69.77 14.68 19.24
C ASP A 31 70.66 14.91 20.48
N PRO A 32 70.11 15.46 21.58
CA PRO A 32 70.70 15.36 22.92
C PRO A 32 70.31 14.05 23.68
N PRO A 33 71.15 13.58 24.63
CA PRO A 33 71.07 12.24 25.25
C PRO A 33 69.98 12.07 26.34
N PRO A 34 69.66 10.81 26.75
CA PRO A 34 68.48 10.48 27.54
C PRO A 34 68.68 10.67 29.06
N VAL A 35 67.60 11.01 29.76
CA VAL A 35 67.50 11.01 31.24
C VAL A 35 66.55 9.89 31.68
N PRO A 36 66.89 9.06 32.69
CA PRO A 36 66.06 7.91 33.06
C PRO A 36 65.04 8.21 34.18
N ALA A 37 63.98 7.40 34.15
CA ALA A 37 63.05 7.00 35.21
C ALA A 37 61.89 7.91 35.62
N ALA A 38 60.65 7.42 35.41
CA ALA A 38 59.80 6.91 36.49
C ALA A 38 58.51 6.30 35.91
N ALA A 39 58.22 5.04 36.25
CA ALA A 39 56.90 4.45 35.99
C ALA A 39 55.89 4.92 37.03
N PRO A 40 54.62 5.12 36.65
CA PRO A 40 53.55 4.69 37.53
C PRO A 40 52.44 3.91 36.82
N ALA A 41 52.07 2.82 37.49
CA ALA A 41 50.75 2.23 37.68
C ALA A 41 49.83 2.01 36.45
N SER A 42 49.62 0.72 36.17
CA SER A 42 48.51 0.17 35.39
C SER A 42 47.16 0.70 35.87
N GLY A 43 46.60 1.66 35.14
CA GLY A 43 45.18 1.96 35.15
C GLY A 43 44.52 1.28 33.95
N THR A 44 43.66 0.30 34.19
CA THR A 44 42.77 -0.27 33.18
C THR A 44 41.80 0.82 32.73
N ALA A 45 42.13 1.51 31.64
CA ALA A 45 41.18 2.34 30.93
C ALA A 45 40.12 1.42 30.32
N ILE A 46 38.93 1.40 30.90
CA ILE A 46 37.74 0.87 30.23
C ILE A 46 37.53 1.77 29.02
N GLN A 47 37.95 1.31 27.84
CA GLN A 47 37.49 1.88 26.59
C GLN A 47 35.98 1.64 26.53
N VAL A 48 35.20 2.66 26.85
CA VAL A 48 33.79 2.71 26.43
C VAL A 48 33.83 2.81 24.92
N ALA A 49 33.73 1.67 24.25
CA ALA A 49 33.53 1.63 22.83
C ALA A 49 32.33 2.54 22.51
N ALA A 50 32.53 3.53 21.63
CA ALA A 50 31.43 4.26 21.04
C ALA A 50 30.41 3.23 20.54
N PRO A 51 29.09 3.43 20.78
CA PRO A 51 28.10 2.49 20.29
C PRO A 51 28.31 2.36 18.78
N ARG A 52 28.66 1.15 18.33
CA ARG A 52 28.65 0.83 16.91
C ARG A 52 27.28 1.26 16.38
N PRO A 53 27.18 1.93 15.22
CA PRO A 53 25.88 2.16 14.62
C PRO A 53 25.19 0.81 14.55
N ARG A 54 24.08 0.69 15.28
CA ARG A 54 23.27 -0.53 15.30
C ARG A 54 22.87 -0.73 13.84
N ALA A 55 23.38 -1.77 13.20
CA ALA A 55 22.94 -2.15 11.87
C ALA A 55 21.40 -2.15 11.93
N LEU A 56 20.76 -1.45 10.98
CA LEU A 56 19.31 -1.48 10.81
C LEU A 56 18.90 -2.95 10.95
N VAL A 57 18.12 -3.26 11.98
CA VAL A 57 17.82 -4.65 12.37
C VAL A 57 17.17 -5.31 11.17
N ALA A 58 17.90 -6.23 10.52
CA ALA A 58 17.37 -6.98 9.40
C ALA A 58 16.27 -7.89 9.95
N ILE A 59 15.02 -7.62 9.57
CA ILE A 59 13.86 -8.43 9.93
C ILE A 59 14.07 -9.84 9.37
N THR A 60 13.98 -10.85 10.23
CA THR A 60 14.13 -12.27 9.87
C THR A 60 12.76 -12.95 9.69
N PRO A 61 12.68 -14.06 8.94
CA PRO A 61 11.44 -14.83 8.83
C PRO A 61 10.91 -15.30 10.20
N ALA A 62 11.80 -15.73 11.10
CA ALA A 62 11.45 -16.17 12.44
C ALA A 62 10.86 -15.03 13.30
N GLU A 63 11.38 -13.81 13.16
CA GLU A 63 10.80 -12.62 13.82
C GLU A 63 9.42 -12.29 13.27
N ILE A 64 9.17 -12.47 11.96
CA ILE A 64 7.83 -12.29 11.39
C ILE A 64 6.86 -13.34 11.96
N GLU A 65 7.25 -14.61 12.04
CA GLU A 65 6.39 -15.66 12.60
C GLU A 65 6.03 -15.39 14.06
N THR A 66 7.03 -15.05 14.87
CA THR A 66 6.92 -14.92 16.33
C THR A 66 6.50 -13.54 16.81
N ALA A 67 6.45 -12.54 15.92
CA ALA A 67 5.99 -11.19 16.27
C ALA A 67 4.63 -11.25 16.97
N SER A 68 4.55 -10.54 18.09
CA SER A 68 3.35 -10.45 18.92
C SER A 68 3.00 -8.98 19.15
N TYR A 69 1.74 -8.76 19.52
CA TYR A 69 1.21 -7.45 19.79
C TYR A 69 1.01 -7.28 21.30
N ASP A 70 1.66 -6.26 21.88
CA ASP A 70 1.65 -5.94 23.30
C ASP A 70 0.84 -4.68 23.65
N GLY A 71 0.24 -4.03 22.65
CA GLY A 71 -0.58 -2.83 22.79
C GLY A 71 -0.11 -1.67 21.91
N GLY A 72 -0.91 -0.59 21.82
CA GLY A 72 -0.59 0.58 21.01
C GLY A 72 -0.86 0.41 19.51
N ASP A 73 -0.41 1.35 18.68
CA ASP A 73 -0.50 1.23 17.22
C ASP A 73 0.71 0.43 16.68
N LEU A 74 0.74 0.16 15.37
CA LEU A 74 1.94 -0.38 14.72
C LEU A 74 3.19 0.45 15.07
N PRO A 75 4.37 -0.17 15.21
CA PRO A 75 5.61 0.55 15.44
C PRO A 75 5.91 1.52 14.29
N ALA A 76 6.46 2.69 14.62
CA ALA A 76 6.98 3.59 13.60
C ALA A 76 8.14 2.93 12.83
N GLY A 77 8.21 3.17 11.52
CA GLY A 77 9.24 2.61 10.67
C GLY A 77 8.98 1.17 10.23
N GLN A 78 10.05 0.44 9.92
CA GLN A 78 10.02 -0.94 9.47
C GLN A 78 10.06 -1.91 10.66
N SER A 79 9.12 -2.86 10.76
CA SER A 79 9.11 -3.85 11.85
C SER A 79 8.54 -5.22 11.42
N ALA A 80 8.97 -6.28 12.11
CA ALA A 80 8.45 -7.63 11.91
C ALA A 80 6.95 -7.74 12.23
N LEU A 81 6.47 -7.00 13.24
CA LEU A 81 5.05 -6.93 13.58
C LEU A 81 4.25 -6.31 12.44
N THR A 82 4.73 -5.23 11.83
CA THR A 82 4.06 -4.63 10.67
C THR A 82 4.01 -5.59 9.48
N ALA A 83 5.12 -6.27 9.17
CA ALA A 83 5.15 -7.27 8.10
C ALA A 83 4.15 -8.42 8.38
N LYS A 84 4.09 -8.92 9.61
CA LYS A 84 3.11 -9.93 10.02
C LYS A 84 1.68 -9.44 9.82
N VAL A 85 1.36 -8.23 10.26
CA VAL A 85 0.01 -7.65 10.08
C VAL A 85 -0.34 -7.49 8.60
N GLN A 86 0.60 -7.03 7.75
CA GLN A 86 0.39 -6.95 6.30
C GLN A 86 0.07 -8.32 5.69
N VAL A 87 0.83 -9.37 6.02
CA VAL A 87 0.57 -10.74 5.54
C VAL A 87 -0.80 -11.26 6.02
N LEU A 88 -1.17 -10.99 7.27
CA LEU A 88 -2.47 -11.39 7.81
C LEU A 88 -3.63 -10.64 7.14
N LEU A 89 -3.45 -9.36 6.82
CA LEU A 89 -4.44 -8.55 6.07
C LEU A 89 -4.61 -9.09 4.65
N ASP A 90 -3.51 -9.38 3.94
CA ASP A 90 -3.51 -10.01 2.62
C ASP A 90 -4.31 -11.33 2.64
N ARG A 91 -3.98 -12.23 3.57
CA ARG A 91 -4.71 -13.49 3.78
C ARG A 91 -6.17 -13.33 4.17
N ALA A 92 -6.50 -12.19 4.77
CA ALA A 92 -7.86 -11.85 5.08
C ALA A 92 -8.62 -11.35 3.85
N GLY A 93 -8.01 -11.18 2.68
CA GLY A 93 -8.64 -10.56 1.50
C GLY A 93 -8.70 -9.03 1.59
N ILE A 94 -7.88 -8.43 2.45
CA ILE A 94 -7.70 -6.99 2.56
C ILE A 94 -6.26 -6.69 2.18
N SER A 95 -6.00 -6.49 0.89
CA SER A 95 -4.64 -6.30 0.39
C SER A 95 -3.98 -5.09 1.07
N PRO A 96 -2.77 -5.25 1.64
CA PRO A 96 -1.95 -4.14 2.13
C PRO A 96 -1.20 -3.43 1.00
N GLY A 97 -1.35 -3.89 -0.26
CA GLY A 97 -0.44 -3.57 -1.34
C GLY A 97 0.79 -4.46 -1.22
N VAL A 98 1.98 -3.88 -1.27
CA VAL A 98 3.23 -4.62 -1.02
C VAL A 98 3.42 -4.93 0.46
N VAL A 99 3.88 -6.14 0.77
CA VAL A 99 4.46 -6.45 2.08
C VAL A 99 5.88 -5.90 2.11
N ASP A 100 6.09 -4.87 2.93
CA ASP A 100 7.35 -4.16 3.08
C ASP A 100 7.78 -3.98 4.54
N GLY A 101 6.93 -4.36 5.49
CA GLY A 101 7.16 -4.17 6.92
C GLY A 101 7.08 -2.73 7.41
N TRP A 102 6.71 -1.76 6.58
CA TRP A 102 6.61 -0.36 6.97
C TRP A 102 5.21 0.01 7.46
N ARG A 103 5.17 0.77 8.57
CA ARG A 103 3.96 1.50 8.95
C ARG A 103 3.83 2.73 8.04
N GLY A 104 2.88 2.70 7.13
CA GLY A 104 2.59 3.81 6.21
C GLY A 104 1.12 3.83 5.78
N GLY A 105 0.79 4.76 4.87
CA GLY A 105 -0.60 5.01 4.46
C GLY A 105 -1.31 3.78 3.88
N MET A 106 -0.61 2.89 3.17
CA MET A 106 -1.20 1.65 2.67
C MET A 106 -1.61 0.71 3.81
N SER A 107 -0.71 0.45 4.77
CA SER A 107 -1.00 -0.36 5.96
C SER A 107 -2.15 0.24 6.80
N GLU A 108 -2.15 1.55 7.03
CA GLU A 108 -3.23 2.25 7.76
C GLU A 108 -4.58 2.12 7.03
N SER A 109 -4.59 2.30 5.70
CA SER A 109 -5.80 2.14 4.88
C SER A 109 -6.32 0.69 4.85
N ALA A 110 -5.43 -0.29 4.87
CA ALA A 110 -5.79 -1.71 4.90
C ALA A 110 -6.37 -2.09 6.27
N ILE A 111 -5.81 -1.61 7.38
CA ILE A 111 -6.39 -1.80 8.71
C ILE A 111 -7.80 -1.19 8.77
N MET A 112 -7.99 0.00 8.18
CA MET A 112 -9.31 0.63 8.09
C MET A 112 -10.31 -0.22 7.29
N GLY A 113 -9.88 -0.81 6.16
CA GLY A 113 -10.69 -1.74 5.37
C GLY A 113 -11.08 -3.00 6.15
N PHE A 114 -10.14 -3.56 6.91
CA PHE A 114 -10.39 -4.72 7.77
C PHE A 114 -11.35 -4.39 8.92
N GLN A 115 -11.15 -3.26 9.61
CA GLN A 115 -12.04 -2.76 10.65
C GLN A 115 -13.47 -2.59 10.14
N ARG A 116 -13.63 -1.98 8.96
CA ARG A 116 -14.94 -1.83 8.31
C ARG A 116 -15.62 -3.17 8.11
N ARG A 117 -14.92 -4.16 7.54
CA ARG A 117 -15.50 -5.49 7.31
C ARG A 117 -15.87 -6.19 8.61
N ALA A 118 -15.07 -6.00 9.65
CA ALA A 118 -15.31 -6.54 10.98
C ALA A 118 -16.38 -5.76 11.78
N GLY A 119 -16.89 -4.64 11.28
CA GLY A 119 -17.83 -3.78 12.04
C GLY A 119 -17.19 -3.01 13.19
N LEU A 120 -15.86 -2.87 13.20
CA LEU A 120 -15.09 -2.12 14.19
C LEU A 120 -15.02 -0.62 13.83
N PRO A 121 -14.72 0.26 14.80
CA PRO A 121 -14.38 1.65 14.52
C PRO A 121 -13.21 1.74 13.53
N MET A 122 -13.39 2.49 12.45
CA MET A 122 -12.44 2.65 11.34
C MET A 122 -11.31 3.62 11.69
N THR A 123 -10.49 3.28 12.67
CA THR A 123 -9.38 4.13 13.16
C THR A 123 -8.14 4.07 12.28
N GLY A 124 -7.98 3.02 11.47
CA GLY A 124 -6.77 2.74 10.70
C GLY A 124 -5.56 2.34 11.56
N ARG A 125 -5.76 2.14 12.87
CA ARG A 125 -4.72 1.78 13.83
C ARG A 125 -4.85 0.33 14.26
N LEU A 126 -3.72 -0.31 14.51
CA LEU A 126 -3.73 -1.61 15.18
C LEU A 126 -4.22 -1.42 16.62
N ASP A 127 -5.12 -2.29 17.05
CA ASP A 127 -5.55 -2.43 18.44
C ASP A 127 -5.76 -3.93 18.76
N HIS A 128 -6.10 -4.24 20.00
CA HIS A 128 -6.35 -5.63 20.41
C HIS A 128 -7.50 -6.28 19.62
N ALA A 129 -8.55 -5.52 19.30
CA ALA A 129 -9.69 -6.07 18.58
C ALA A 129 -9.31 -6.47 17.14
N VAL A 130 -8.53 -5.62 16.45
CA VAL A 130 -7.98 -5.94 15.13
C VAL A 130 -7.00 -7.11 15.21
N TRP A 131 -6.07 -7.09 16.17
CA TRP A 131 -5.07 -8.14 16.34
C TRP A 131 -5.69 -9.52 16.59
N ASP A 132 -6.68 -9.60 17.50
CA ASP A 132 -7.34 -10.85 17.87
C ASP A 132 -8.10 -11.45 16.67
N LEU A 133 -8.78 -10.62 15.88
CA LEU A 133 -9.47 -11.06 14.67
C LEU A 133 -8.49 -11.52 13.58
N LEU A 134 -7.32 -10.88 13.46
CA LEU A 134 -6.30 -11.27 12.50
C LEU A 134 -5.68 -12.65 12.83
N GLN A 135 -5.74 -13.11 14.08
CA GLN A 135 -5.21 -14.44 14.45
C GLN A 135 -5.92 -15.58 13.72
N GLY A 136 -7.16 -15.37 13.27
CA GLY A 136 -7.87 -16.34 12.42
C GLY A 136 -7.16 -16.67 11.10
N TYR A 137 -6.26 -15.79 10.64
CA TYR A 137 -5.51 -15.93 9.40
C TYR A 137 -4.04 -16.37 9.62
N ALA A 138 -3.66 -16.65 10.87
CA ALA A 138 -2.32 -17.04 11.29
C ALA A 138 -2.13 -18.57 11.43
N ALA A 139 -3.11 -19.38 11.01
CA ALA A 139 -3.09 -20.84 11.23
C ALA A 139 -1.99 -21.58 10.44
N ALA A 140 -1.55 -21.04 9.31
CA ALA A 140 -0.45 -21.56 8.50
C ALA A 140 0.78 -20.65 8.61
N PRO A 141 2.01 -21.17 8.42
CA PRO A 141 3.23 -20.38 8.43
C PRO A 141 3.13 -19.14 7.54
N LEU A 142 3.53 -17.98 8.05
CA LEU A 142 3.48 -16.69 7.35
C LEU A 142 4.60 -16.57 6.30
N THR A 143 5.67 -17.33 6.48
CA THR A 143 6.86 -17.36 5.65
C THR A 143 7.17 -18.78 5.19
N MET A 144 7.87 -18.91 4.07
CA MET A 144 8.31 -20.18 3.52
C MET A 144 9.72 -20.10 2.96
N ALA A 145 10.41 -21.23 2.92
CA ALA A 145 11.59 -21.40 2.09
C ALA A 145 11.15 -21.74 0.65
N TYR A 146 11.67 -21.02 -0.33
CA TYR A 146 11.39 -21.20 -1.75
C TYR A 146 12.70 -21.41 -2.51
N THR A 147 12.82 -22.54 -3.21
CA THR A 147 13.93 -22.79 -4.12
C THR A 147 13.61 -22.18 -5.48
N ILE A 148 14.42 -21.20 -5.90
CA ILE A 148 14.28 -20.52 -7.18
C ILE A 148 14.46 -21.55 -8.30
N THR A 149 13.51 -21.59 -9.21
CA THR A 149 13.50 -22.54 -10.32
C THR A 149 14.08 -21.91 -11.59
N ALA A 150 14.43 -22.72 -12.58
CA ALA A 150 14.82 -22.23 -13.90
C ALA A 150 13.69 -21.42 -14.58
N GLU A 151 12.42 -21.77 -14.33
CA GLU A 151 11.23 -21.05 -14.83
C GLU A 151 11.15 -19.62 -14.27
N ASP A 152 11.63 -19.38 -13.05
CA ASP A 152 11.64 -18.04 -12.46
C ASP A 152 12.62 -17.11 -13.22
N ALA A 153 13.60 -17.66 -13.93
CA ALA A 153 14.54 -16.91 -14.76
C ALA A 153 14.13 -16.79 -16.25
N THR A 154 12.95 -17.30 -16.64
CA THR A 154 12.45 -17.17 -18.01
C THR A 154 11.59 -15.91 -18.19
N GLY A 155 11.53 -15.41 -19.44
CA GLY A 155 10.68 -14.28 -19.82
C GLY A 155 11.13 -12.93 -19.28
N LEU A 156 12.38 -12.83 -18.84
CA LEU A 156 12.97 -11.57 -18.40
C LEU A 156 13.39 -10.69 -19.58
N VAL A 157 13.40 -9.38 -19.37
CA VAL A 157 13.93 -8.37 -20.30
C VAL A 157 15.02 -7.55 -19.62
N ASP A 158 16.00 -7.06 -20.37
CA ASP A 158 17.14 -6.34 -19.78
C ASP A 158 16.71 -5.02 -19.09
N ASN A 159 15.78 -4.30 -19.71
CA ASN A 159 15.19 -3.08 -19.17
C ASN A 159 13.85 -2.76 -19.86
N ILE A 160 13.05 -1.90 -19.22
CA ILE A 160 11.83 -1.32 -19.80
C ILE A 160 12.13 0.13 -20.17
N PRO A 161 12.20 0.49 -21.47
CA PRO A 161 12.51 1.85 -21.88
C PRO A 161 11.37 2.81 -21.53
N PRO A 162 11.64 4.10 -21.25
CA PRO A 162 10.59 5.08 -20.95
C PRO A 162 9.84 5.55 -22.20
N ASP A 163 10.45 5.47 -23.39
CA ASP A 163 9.87 5.89 -24.66
C ASP A 163 8.87 4.87 -25.21
N TYR A 164 7.71 5.36 -25.67
CA TYR A 164 6.62 4.50 -26.15
C TYR A 164 6.92 3.79 -27.48
N ALA A 165 7.71 4.39 -28.38
CA ALA A 165 8.13 3.71 -29.60
C ALA A 165 9.14 2.61 -29.32
N GLU A 166 10.07 2.84 -28.38
CA GLU A 166 10.98 1.79 -27.91
C GLU A 166 10.21 0.65 -27.23
N LYS A 167 9.24 0.96 -26.34
CA LYS A 167 8.36 -0.06 -25.75
C LYS A 167 7.62 -0.88 -26.80
N ALA A 168 7.09 -0.22 -27.83
CA ALA A 168 6.36 -0.87 -28.91
C ALA A 168 7.24 -1.77 -29.79
N ALA A 169 8.55 -1.56 -29.80
CA ALA A 169 9.51 -2.40 -30.52
C ALA A 169 9.98 -3.62 -29.72
N MET A 170 9.67 -3.71 -28.42
CA MET A 170 10.03 -4.86 -27.58
C MET A 170 9.20 -6.10 -27.94
N ASN A 171 9.69 -7.28 -27.53
CA ASN A 171 8.91 -8.52 -27.63
C ASN A 171 7.84 -8.65 -26.55
N SER A 172 8.12 -8.13 -25.35
CA SER A 172 7.20 -8.11 -24.20
C SER A 172 7.60 -7.00 -23.24
N GLN A 173 6.66 -6.58 -22.39
CA GLN A 173 6.93 -5.72 -21.23
C GLN A 173 7.16 -6.60 -19.98
N GLY A 174 8.09 -7.55 -20.08
CA GLY A 174 8.38 -8.56 -19.06
C GLY A 174 9.00 -8.00 -17.78
N TYR A 175 9.27 -8.89 -16.81
CA TYR A 175 10.04 -8.54 -15.60
C TYR A 175 11.50 -8.28 -15.97
N THR A 176 12.16 -7.41 -15.22
CA THR A 176 13.58 -7.05 -15.42
C THR A 176 14.54 -7.89 -14.59
N SER A 177 14.04 -8.61 -13.58
CA SER A 177 14.85 -9.50 -12.75
C SER A 177 14.04 -10.65 -12.15
N VAL A 178 14.73 -11.69 -11.69
CA VAL A 178 14.13 -12.76 -10.87
C VAL A 178 13.59 -12.19 -9.56
N LEU A 179 14.31 -11.24 -8.95
CA LEU A 179 13.88 -10.57 -7.72
C LEU A 179 12.51 -9.91 -7.90
N GLU A 180 12.34 -9.11 -8.95
CA GLU A 180 11.07 -8.44 -9.28
C GLU A 180 9.94 -9.46 -9.50
N LYS A 181 10.19 -10.50 -10.30
CA LYS A 181 9.21 -11.55 -10.59
C LYS A 181 8.78 -12.29 -9.31
N LEU A 182 9.71 -12.57 -8.41
CA LEU A 182 9.42 -13.24 -7.14
C LEU A 182 8.75 -12.29 -6.13
N ALA A 183 9.14 -11.03 -6.09
CA ALA A 183 8.48 -10.01 -5.28
C ALA A 183 7.00 -9.89 -5.67
N GLU A 184 6.70 -9.81 -6.97
CA GLU A 184 5.34 -9.80 -7.49
C GLU A 184 4.58 -11.08 -7.11
N ARG A 185 5.22 -12.25 -7.26
CA ARG A 185 4.62 -13.56 -6.95
C ARG A 185 4.24 -13.73 -5.48
N PHE A 186 5.04 -13.16 -4.58
CA PHE A 186 4.85 -13.28 -3.13
C PHE A 186 4.21 -12.02 -2.52
N HIS A 187 3.75 -11.06 -3.33
CA HIS A 187 3.14 -9.79 -2.90
C HIS A 187 4.07 -8.95 -2.00
N MET A 188 5.38 -8.96 -2.28
CA MET A 188 6.40 -8.28 -1.48
C MET A 188 6.98 -7.08 -2.21
N ASP A 189 7.51 -6.13 -1.44
CA ASP A 189 8.45 -5.14 -1.97
C ASP A 189 9.80 -5.80 -2.29
N GLU A 190 10.41 -5.43 -3.43
CA GLU A 190 11.69 -6.01 -3.88
C GLU A 190 12.83 -5.80 -2.88
N LYS A 191 12.93 -4.59 -2.29
CA LYS A 191 13.98 -4.30 -1.31
C LYS A 191 13.73 -5.06 -0.02
N PHE A 192 12.47 -5.23 0.38
CA PHE A 192 12.13 -6.04 1.54
C PHE A 192 12.45 -7.52 1.32
N LEU A 193 12.10 -8.09 0.16
CA LEU A 193 12.46 -9.47 -0.19
C LEU A 193 13.98 -9.67 -0.22
N ALA A 194 14.74 -8.72 -0.77
CA ALA A 194 16.20 -8.74 -0.74
C ALA A 194 16.77 -8.66 0.69
N LYS A 195 16.23 -7.77 1.53
CA LYS A 195 16.65 -7.62 2.94
C LYS A 195 16.34 -8.86 3.79
N LEU A 196 15.24 -9.55 3.50
CA LEU A 196 14.87 -10.81 4.16
C LEU A 196 15.84 -11.95 3.81
N ASN A 197 16.59 -11.81 2.71
CA ASN A 197 17.53 -12.78 2.16
C ASN A 197 18.94 -12.21 2.00
N PRO A 198 19.61 -11.87 3.12
CA PRO A 198 20.93 -11.25 3.06
C PRO A 198 21.93 -12.17 2.34
N GLY A 199 22.52 -11.66 1.27
CA GLY A 199 23.52 -12.36 0.46
C GLY A 199 22.97 -13.24 -0.68
N ALA A 200 21.65 -13.33 -0.86
CA ALA A 200 21.08 -14.03 -2.00
C ALA A 200 21.36 -13.28 -3.32
N SER A 201 21.69 -14.03 -4.38
CA SER A 201 21.90 -13.47 -5.72
C SER A 201 20.69 -13.66 -6.65
N PHE A 202 19.63 -14.28 -6.13
CA PHE A 202 18.35 -14.55 -6.79
C PHE A 202 18.52 -15.35 -8.08
N GLN A 203 19.38 -16.39 -8.04
CA GLN A 203 19.62 -17.28 -9.17
C GLN A 203 18.88 -18.62 -9.01
N PRO A 204 18.50 -19.29 -10.12
CA PRO A 204 17.97 -20.64 -10.08
C PRO A 204 18.85 -21.59 -9.26
N GLY A 205 18.22 -22.37 -8.38
CA GLY A 205 18.85 -23.30 -7.44
C GLY A 205 19.08 -22.71 -6.05
N GLU A 206 19.10 -21.38 -5.89
CA GLU A 206 19.17 -20.76 -4.56
C GLU A 206 17.86 -20.97 -3.79
N THR A 207 17.96 -21.09 -2.47
CA THR A 207 16.79 -21.09 -1.59
C THR A 207 16.72 -19.77 -0.85
N ILE A 208 15.58 -19.10 -0.99
CA ILE A 208 15.27 -17.84 -0.33
C ILE A 208 14.09 -18.03 0.62
N HIS A 209 13.88 -17.09 1.53
CA HIS A 209 12.70 -16.94 2.35
C HIS A 209 11.78 -15.87 1.78
N ALA A 210 10.50 -16.17 1.66
CA ALA A 210 9.48 -15.22 1.24
C ALA A 210 8.24 -15.34 2.12
N VAL A 211 7.35 -14.35 2.07
CA VAL A 211 6.04 -14.47 2.71
C VAL A 211 5.15 -15.41 1.90
N VAL A 212 4.16 -15.98 2.56
CA VAL A 212 3.16 -16.84 1.94
C VAL A 212 1.89 -16.01 1.72
N PRO A 213 1.63 -15.53 0.48
CA PRO A 213 0.48 -14.69 0.20
C PRO A 213 -0.84 -15.45 0.36
N ALA A 214 -1.95 -14.71 0.31
CA ALA A 214 -3.28 -15.27 0.27
C ALA A 214 -3.46 -16.27 -0.88
N SER A 215 -4.27 -17.30 -0.64
CA SER A 215 -4.79 -18.09 -1.76
C SER A 215 -5.78 -17.26 -2.55
N PRO A 216 -5.79 -17.34 -3.90
CA PRO A 216 -6.71 -16.56 -4.72
C PRO A 216 -8.18 -16.74 -4.30
N ILE A 217 -8.87 -15.62 -4.11
CA ILE A 217 -10.28 -15.64 -3.69
C ILE A 217 -11.16 -16.15 -4.84
N ARG A 218 -11.98 -17.17 -4.55
CA ARG A 218 -12.95 -17.72 -5.49
C ARG A 218 -14.35 -17.26 -5.12
N ALA A 219 -14.75 -16.11 -5.64
CA ALA A 219 -16.06 -15.53 -5.43
C ALA A 219 -16.58 -14.86 -6.72
N THR A 220 -17.89 -14.57 -6.76
CA THR A 220 -18.46 -13.69 -7.79
C THR A 220 -18.70 -12.32 -7.17
N VAL A 221 -18.06 -11.30 -7.74
CA VAL A 221 -18.24 -9.90 -7.39
C VAL A 221 -19.31 -9.30 -8.27
N THR A 222 -20.32 -8.68 -7.65
CA THR A 222 -21.43 -8.01 -8.37
C THR A 222 -21.38 -6.49 -8.24
N ARG A 223 -20.72 -5.97 -7.21
CA ARG A 223 -20.56 -4.53 -6.98
C ARG A 223 -19.12 -4.23 -6.56
N ILE A 224 -18.51 -3.27 -7.22
CA ILE A 224 -17.22 -2.68 -6.87
C ILE A 224 -17.47 -1.23 -6.46
N ILE A 225 -16.83 -0.79 -5.38
CA ILE A 225 -16.88 0.58 -4.89
C ILE A 225 -15.47 1.15 -4.88
N VAL A 226 -15.27 2.27 -5.56
CA VAL A 226 -14.00 3.00 -5.65
C VAL A 226 -14.07 4.23 -4.77
N ASP A 227 -13.28 4.24 -3.69
CA ASP A 227 -13.16 5.36 -2.75
C ASP A 227 -11.88 6.13 -3.04
N LYS A 228 -12.05 7.31 -3.65
CA LYS A 228 -10.93 8.18 -4.04
C LYS A 228 -10.21 8.74 -2.82
N GLU A 229 -10.92 8.94 -1.71
CA GLU A 229 -10.38 9.60 -0.54
C GLU A 229 -9.60 8.64 0.35
N THR A 230 -10.06 7.39 0.53
CA THR A 230 -9.26 6.36 1.20
C THR A 230 -8.28 5.66 0.26
N ARG A 231 -8.37 5.91 -1.06
CA ARG A 231 -7.57 5.24 -2.09
C ARG A 231 -7.73 3.73 -2.06
N ARG A 232 -8.98 3.26 -1.99
CA ARG A 232 -9.33 1.83 -1.90
C ARG A 232 -10.38 1.44 -2.94
N VAL A 233 -10.32 0.19 -3.35
CA VAL A 233 -11.34 -0.49 -4.18
C VAL A 233 -11.89 -1.66 -3.37
N ALA A 234 -13.18 -1.61 -3.03
CA ALA A 234 -13.87 -2.65 -2.27
C ALA A 234 -14.79 -3.47 -3.21
N ALA A 235 -14.70 -4.79 -3.13
CA ALA A 235 -15.45 -5.72 -3.96
C ALA A 235 -16.48 -6.49 -3.11
N TYR A 236 -17.74 -6.53 -3.57
CA TYR A 236 -18.87 -7.11 -2.86
C TYR A 236 -19.59 -8.18 -3.68
N ASP A 237 -20.03 -9.24 -3.00
CA ASP A 237 -20.90 -10.26 -3.56
C ASP A 237 -22.36 -9.76 -3.71
N ALA A 238 -23.22 -10.60 -4.30
CA ALA A 238 -24.64 -10.28 -4.50
C ALA A 238 -25.44 -10.14 -3.18
N ARG A 239 -24.88 -10.58 -2.05
CA ARG A 239 -25.50 -10.51 -0.72
C ARG A 239 -25.03 -9.27 0.07
N GLY A 240 -24.13 -8.46 -0.50
CA GLY A 240 -23.55 -7.30 0.16
C GLY A 240 -22.41 -7.64 1.12
N ASN A 241 -21.83 -8.84 1.04
CA ASN A 241 -20.63 -9.16 1.82
C ASN A 241 -19.40 -8.64 1.09
N MET A 242 -18.51 -7.96 1.83
CA MET A 242 -17.19 -7.60 1.31
C MET A 242 -16.36 -8.86 1.10
N VAL A 243 -16.02 -9.11 -0.16
CA VAL A 243 -15.20 -10.22 -0.62
C VAL A 243 -13.73 -9.85 -0.55
N ALA A 244 -13.37 -8.69 -1.09
CA ALA A 244 -12.00 -8.22 -1.15
C ALA A 244 -11.91 -6.69 -1.05
N ASP A 245 -10.74 -6.19 -0.68
CA ASP A 245 -10.46 -4.77 -0.56
C ASP A 245 -9.00 -4.48 -0.94
N TYR A 246 -8.77 -3.57 -1.89
CA TYR A 246 -7.45 -3.34 -2.49
C TYR A 246 -7.03 -1.87 -2.39
N PRO A 247 -5.73 -1.58 -2.16
CA PRO A 247 -5.21 -0.24 -2.32
C PRO A 247 -5.21 0.14 -3.80
N ALA A 248 -5.51 1.40 -4.08
CA ALA A 248 -5.57 1.87 -5.45
C ALA A 248 -5.03 3.28 -5.61
N THR A 249 -4.37 3.55 -6.73
CA THR A 249 -4.23 4.92 -7.21
C THR A 249 -5.49 5.30 -7.98
N VAL A 250 -6.05 6.46 -7.68
CA VAL A 250 -7.19 7.03 -8.40
C VAL A 250 -6.76 8.35 -9.06
N GLY A 251 -7.53 8.84 -10.03
CA GLY A 251 -7.19 10.03 -10.80
C GLY A 251 -7.05 11.29 -9.93
N SER A 252 -6.13 12.17 -10.29
CA SER A 252 -5.93 13.47 -9.61
C SER A 252 -7.10 14.43 -9.82
N ALA A 253 -7.13 15.55 -9.09
CA ALA A 253 -8.08 16.63 -9.39
C ALA A 253 -7.92 17.19 -10.82
N ASP A 254 -6.69 17.19 -11.35
CA ASP A 254 -6.39 17.66 -12.71
C ASP A 254 -6.77 16.65 -13.81
N THR A 255 -6.87 15.37 -13.45
CA THR A 255 -7.26 14.26 -14.33
C THR A 255 -8.21 13.31 -13.60
N PRO A 256 -9.44 13.76 -13.29
CA PRO A 256 -10.31 13.03 -12.38
C PRO A 256 -10.75 11.71 -12.99
N SER A 257 -10.74 10.67 -12.15
CA SER A 257 -11.48 9.44 -12.46
C SER A 257 -12.96 9.76 -12.68
N PRO A 258 -13.68 8.91 -13.43
CA PRO A 258 -15.08 9.15 -13.71
C PRO A 258 -15.91 9.17 -12.41
N HIS A 259 -17.15 9.61 -12.55
CA HIS A 259 -18.08 9.77 -11.43
C HIS A 259 -19.33 8.92 -11.67
N GLY A 260 -19.91 8.41 -10.59
CA GLY A 260 -21.16 7.67 -10.65
C GLY A 260 -20.96 6.19 -10.93
N ASN A 261 -21.98 5.59 -11.54
CA ASN A 261 -22.11 4.15 -11.71
C ASN A 261 -21.78 3.74 -13.14
N HIS A 262 -20.90 2.75 -13.24
CA HIS A 262 -20.50 2.10 -14.48
C HIS A 262 -20.71 0.59 -14.36
N VAL A 263 -20.48 -0.11 -15.46
CA VAL A 263 -20.51 -1.58 -15.51
C VAL A 263 -19.19 -2.06 -16.10
N VAL A 264 -18.71 -3.21 -15.62
CA VAL A 264 -17.58 -3.90 -16.25
C VAL A 264 -17.99 -4.34 -17.64
N ASP A 265 -17.31 -3.84 -18.66
CA ASP A 265 -17.65 -4.09 -20.07
C ASP A 265 -16.92 -5.31 -20.63
N ALA A 266 -15.65 -5.45 -20.29
CA ALA A 266 -14.80 -6.55 -20.70
C ALA A 266 -13.64 -6.74 -19.71
N VAL A 267 -12.99 -7.90 -19.77
CA VAL A 267 -11.73 -8.17 -19.06
C VAL A 267 -10.73 -8.66 -20.09
N ALA A 268 -9.54 -8.06 -20.10
CA ALA A 268 -8.40 -8.50 -20.89
C ALA A 268 -7.25 -8.88 -19.96
N LEU A 269 -6.86 -10.14 -20.00
CA LEU A 269 -5.67 -10.66 -19.31
C LEU A 269 -4.48 -10.55 -20.26
N ASN A 270 -3.34 -10.08 -19.73
CA ASN A 270 -2.13 -9.74 -20.48
C ASN A 270 -2.44 -8.89 -21.74
N PRO A 271 -3.07 -7.72 -21.58
CA PRO A 271 -3.46 -6.89 -22.71
C PRO A 271 -2.25 -6.26 -23.40
N THR A 272 -2.34 -6.05 -24.71
CA THR A 272 -1.52 -5.02 -25.37
C THR A 272 -2.00 -3.63 -24.95
N TYR A 273 -1.16 -2.62 -25.11
CA TYR A 273 -1.54 -1.22 -24.87
C TYR A 273 -1.48 -0.40 -26.15
N THR A 274 -2.59 0.20 -26.56
CA THR A 274 -2.62 1.12 -27.70
C THR A 274 -2.32 2.55 -27.22
N TYR A 275 -1.15 3.05 -27.58
CA TYR A 275 -0.80 4.45 -27.41
C TYR A 275 -1.26 5.25 -28.62
N ASN A 276 -2.12 6.25 -28.41
CA ASN A 276 -2.59 7.13 -29.46
C ASN A 276 -2.24 8.59 -29.12
N PRO A 277 -1.24 9.20 -29.78
CA PRO A 277 -0.80 10.57 -29.46
C PRO A 277 -1.85 11.63 -29.77
N HIS A 278 -2.89 11.29 -30.56
CA HIS A 278 -4.01 12.19 -30.86
C HIS A 278 -5.14 12.11 -29.82
N ARG A 279 -5.07 11.17 -28.86
CA ARG A 279 -6.09 10.98 -27.81
C ARG A 279 -5.54 11.04 -26.40
N ASN A 280 -4.37 10.44 -26.16
CA ASN A 280 -3.75 10.38 -24.84
C ASN A 280 -2.93 11.65 -24.59
N PHE A 281 -1.72 11.68 -25.14
CA PHE A 281 -0.75 12.77 -25.09
C PHE A 281 0.35 12.47 -26.09
N ARG A 282 1.11 13.49 -26.53
CA ARG A 282 2.29 13.29 -27.37
C ARG A 282 3.55 13.24 -26.49
N GLN A 283 4.14 12.06 -26.36
CA GLN A 283 5.45 11.86 -25.72
C GLN A 283 6.57 12.05 -26.74
N GLY A 284 7.42 13.05 -26.54
CA GLY A 284 8.53 13.33 -27.44
C GLY A 284 8.06 13.49 -28.89
N GLU A 285 8.73 12.79 -29.82
CA GLU A 285 8.39 12.83 -31.24
C GLU A 285 7.33 11.80 -31.67
N ASN A 286 6.80 10.99 -30.75
CA ASN A 286 5.85 9.92 -31.07
C ASN A 286 4.51 10.48 -31.56
N ASP A 287 4.32 10.55 -32.88
CA ASP A 287 3.17 11.16 -33.58
C ASP A 287 2.23 10.14 -34.25
N ARG A 288 2.56 8.85 -34.15
CA ARG A 288 1.77 7.72 -34.69
C ARG A 288 1.15 6.88 -33.59
N VAL A 289 0.08 6.16 -33.95
CA VAL A 289 -0.50 5.13 -33.08
C VAL A 289 0.47 3.96 -32.95
N LEU A 290 0.73 3.53 -31.72
CA LEU A 290 1.65 2.45 -31.38
C LEU A 290 0.89 1.36 -30.62
N THR A 291 1.29 0.11 -30.82
CA THR A 291 0.82 -1.02 -30.01
C THR A 291 1.99 -1.54 -29.19
N ILE A 292 1.92 -1.39 -27.88
CA ILE A 292 2.90 -1.90 -26.94
C ILE A 292 2.54 -3.35 -26.60
N PRO A 293 3.51 -4.28 -26.64
CA PRO A 293 3.28 -5.68 -26.32
C PRO A 293 2.88 -5.86 -24.85
N PRO A 294 2.27 -7.01 -24.49
CA PRO A 294 1.82 -7.25 -23.12
C PRO A 294 2.98 -7.50 -22.15
N GLY A 295 2.70 -7.35 -20.86
CA GLY A 295 3.57 -7.78 -19.77
C GLY A 295 3.32 -7.00 -18.46
N PRO A 296 3.83 -7.51 -17.33
CA PRO A 296 3.63 -6.91 -16.00
C PRO A 296 4.15 -5.46 -15.90
N ASN A 297 5.17 -5.11 -16.70
CA ASN A 297 5.73 -3.76 -16.78
C ASN A 297 5.12 -2.88 -17.87
N GLY A 298 4.02 -3.36 -18.48
CA GLY A 298 3.25 -2.58 -19.43
C GLY A 298 2.54 -1.38 -18.77
N PRO A 299 2.10 -0.38 -19.56
CA PRO A 299 1.43 0.80 -19.02
C PRO A 299 0.19 0.51 -18.16
N VAL A 300 -0.49 -0.61 -18.44
CA VAL A 300 -1.69 -1.07 -17.70
C VAL A 300 -1.44 -2.39 -16.93
N GLY A 301 -0.18 -2.80 -16.79
CA GLY A 301 0.17 -4.07 -16.17
C GLY A 301 -0.37 -5.30 -16.92
N ASN A 302 -0.60 -6.38 -16.19
CA ASN A 302 -1.04 -7.66 -16.76
C ASN A 302 -2.57 -7.83 -16.86
N VAL A 303 -3.35 -6.82 -16.50
CA VAL A 303 -4.82 -6.87 -16.50
C VAL A 303 -5.42 -5.53 -16.87
N TRP A 304 -6.44 -5.57 -17.72
CA TRP A 304 -7.35 -4.47 -17.96
C TRP A 304 -8.80 -4.93 -17.72
N ILE A 305 -9.50 -4.27 -16.79
CA ILE A 305 -10.94 -4.42 -16.56
C ILE A 305 -11.60 -3.16 -17.12
N ASP A 306 -12.22 -3.30 -18.28
CA ASP A 306 -12.83 -2.22 -19.04
C ASP A 306 -14.15 -1.79 -18.39
N LEU A 307 -14.42 -0.49 -18.40
CA LEU A 307 -15.69 0.06 -17.90
C LEU A 307 -16.56 0.55 -19.05
N SER A 308 -17.87 0.64 -18.81
CA SER A 308 -18.83 1.25 -19.72
C SER A 308 -18.57 2.75 -19.98
N GLU A 309 -17.69 3.38 -19.19
CA GLU A 309 -17.16 4.71 -19.49
C GLU A 309 -15.96 4.59 -20.45
N PRO A 310 -16.03 5.18 -21.66
CA PRO A 310 -14.97 5.02 -22.64
C PRO A 310 -13.61 5.45 -22.10
N THR A 311 -12.58 4.64 -22.37
CA THR A 311 -11.17 4.87 -21.99
C THR A 311 -10.81 4.71 -20.52
N TYR A 312 -11.76 4.34 -19.65
CA TYR A 312 -11.51 4.11 -18.23
C TYR A 312 -11.58 2.64 -17.85
N GLY A 313 -10.70 2.24 -16.94
CA GLY A 313 -10.61 0.87 -16.47
C GLY A 313 -9.99 0.76 -15.08
N LEU A 314 -10.14 -0.42 -14.48
CA LEU A 314 -9.32 -0.87 -13.36
C LEU A 314 -8.20 -1.75 -13.95
N HIS A 315 -6.95 -1.51 -13.55
CA HIS A 315 -5.83 -2.19 -14.18
C HIS A 315 -4.64 -2.39 -13.24
N GLY A 316 -3.71 -3.27 -13.63
CA GLY A 316 -2.46 -3.53 -12.90
C GLY A 316 -1.45 -2.39 -13.03
N THR A 317 -0.26 -2.56 -12.49
CA THR A 317 0.78 -1.54 -12.58
C THR A 317 2.19 -2.09 -12.53
N ALA A 318 3.09 -1.46 -13.29
CA ALA A 318 4.54 -1.72 -13.28
C ALA A 318 5.27 -1.21 -12.01
N SER A 319 4.56 -0.63 -11.06
CA SER A 319 5.18 0.02 -9.88
C SER A 319 4.29 -0.13 -8.64
N PRO A 320 4.08 -1.36 -8.13
CA PRO A 320 3.12 -1.63 -7.06
C PRO A 320 3.44 -0.90 -5.75
N SER A 321 4.71 -0.70 -5.42
CA SER A 321 5.13 0.04 -4.21
C SER A 321 4.80 1.55 -4.27
N GLN A 322 4.41 2.08 -5.43
CA GLN A 322 4.16 3.51 -5.65
C GLN A 322 2.68 3.89 -5.68
N LEU A 323 1.76 2.98 -5.35
CA LEU A 323 0.32 3.23 -5.45
C LEU A 323 -0.16 4.48 -4.67
N PHE A 324 0.53 4.85 -3.58
CA PHE A 324 0.18 6.01 -2.76
C PHE A 324 1.06 7.25 -3.00
N LEU A 325 2.09 7.16 -3.85
CA LEU A 325 3.03 8.24 -4.12
C LEU A 325 2.62 9.13 -5.30
N HIS A 326 1.96 8.54 -6.29
CA HIS A 326 1.56 9.24 -7.51
C HIS A 326 0.06 9.12 -7.72
N GLN A 327 -0.54 10.14 -8.35
CA GLN A 327 -1.92 10.09 -8.82
C GLN A 327 -1.95 9.57 -10.26
N SER A 328 -3.06 8.96 -10.68
CA SER A 328 -3.21 8.47 -12.05
C SER A 328 -3.77 9.57 -12.97
N HIS A 329 -3.75 9.32 -14.28
CA HIS A 329 -4.41 10.15 -15.29
C HIS A 329 -5.89 9.77 -15.48
N GLY A 330 -6.57 9.36 -14.39
CA GLY A 330 -8.00 9.05 -14.38
C GLY A 330 -8.36 7.56 -14.23
N CYS A 331 -7.51 6.61 -14.64
CA CYS A 331 -7.77 5.17 -14.43
C CYS A 331 -7.49 4.72 -12.99
N VAL A 332 -8.03 3.57 -12.57
CA VAL A 332 -7.78 3.00 -11.24
C VAL A 332 -6.65 1.98 -11.34
N ARG A 333 -5.52 2.26 -10.68
CA ARG A 333 -4.34 1.37 -10.67
C ARG A 333 -4.37 0.52 -9.41
N LEU A 334 -4.16 -0.78 -9.59
CA LEU A 334 -3.96 -1.78 -8.54
C LEU A 334 -2.57 -2.42 -8.75
N THR A 335 -2.09 -3.18 -7.77
CA THR A 335 -0.98 -4.11 -8.02
C THR A 335 -1.41 -5.15 -9.06
N ASN A 336 -0.47 -5.78 -9.78
CA ASN A 336 -0.89 -6.73 -10.81
C ASN A 336 -1.59 -7.96 -10.21
N TRP A 337 -1.19 -8.40 -9.02
CA TRP A 337 -1.84 -9.54 -8.35
C TRP A 337 -3.27 -9.19 -7.89
N ASP A 338 -3.51 -7.99 -7.36
CA ASP A 338 -4.84 -7.54 -6.95
C ASP A 338 -5.76 -7.37 -8.18
N ALA A 339 -5.24 -6.78 -9.27
CA ALA A 339 -5.96 -6.66 -10.53
C ALA A 339 -6.31 -8.03 -11.11
N TRP A 340 -5.36 -8.97 -11.07
CA TRP A 340 -5.55 -10.34 -11.53
C TRP A 340 -6.60 -11.08 -10.72
N GLU A 341 -6.57 -10.98 -9.38
CA GLU A 341 -7.59 -11.58 -8.53
C GLU A 341 -8.98 -11.01 -8.86
N LEU A 342 -9.11 -9.68 -8.90
CA LEU A 342 -10.37 -9.01 -9.20
C LEU A 342 -10.92 -9.40 -10.57
N ALA A 343 -10.06 -9.48 -11.59
CA ALA A 343 -10.44 -9.87 -12.95
C ALA A 343 -11.09 -11.26 -13.02
N HIS A 344 -10.72 -12.18 -12.13
CA HIS A 344 -11.32 -13.52 -12.05
C HIS A 344 -12.64 -13.56 -11.27
N MET A 345 -12.96 -12.50 -10.52
CA MET A 345 -14.19 -12.42 -9.72
C MET A 345 -15.30 -11.61 -10.38
N VAL A 346 -14.97 -10.68 -11.29
CA VAL A 346 -15.96 -9.85 -12.00
C VAL A 346 -16.64 -10.60 -13.14
N LYS A 347 -17.81 -10.12 -13.54
CA LYS A 347 -18.57 -10.60 -14.69
C LYS A 347 -18.90 -9.43 -15.61
N ALA A 348 -18.48 -9.54 -16.87
CA ALA A 348 -18.81 -8.57 -17.90
C ALA A 348 -20.33 -8.38 -18.01
N LYS A 349 -20.74 -7.12 -18.19
CA LYS A 349 -22.13 -6.65 -18.28
C LYS A 349 -23.01 -6.94 -17.06
N VAL A 350 -22.40 -7.37 -15.95
CA VAL A 350 -23.11 -7.69 -14.69
C VAL A 350 -22.52 -6.93 -13.51
N THR A 351 -21.20 -6.97 -13.33
CA THR A 351 -20.55 -6.31 -12.20
C THR A 351 -20.63 -4.79 -12.36
N THR A 352 -21.23 -4.11 -11.39
CA THR A 352 -21.30 -2.65 -11.35
C THR A 352 -20.06 -2.08 -10.67
N VAL A 353 -19.64 -0.88 -11.08
CA VAL A 353 -18.52 -0.13 -10.49
C VAL A 353 -19.00 1.27 -10.12
N GLU A 354 -18.95 1.60 -8.85
CA GLU A 354 -19.40 2.88 -8.30
C GLU A 354 -18.20 3.71 -7.87
N PHE A 355 -18.03 4.89 -8.48
CA PHE A 355 -17.05 5.88 -8.04
C PHE A 355 -17.70 6.86 -7.08
N LEU A 356 -17.24 6.84 -5.82
CA LEU A 356 -17.83 7.68 -4.78
C LEU A 356 -17.56 9.16 -5.03
N PRO A 357 -18.55 10.03 -4.75
CA PRO A 357 -18.33 11.47 -4.77
C PRO A 357 -17.44 11.90 -3.58
N PRO A 358 -16.82 13.08 -3.66
CA PRO A 358 -16.07 13.65 -2.54
C PRO A 358 -16.92 13.71 -1.26
N GLY A 359 -16.30 13.41 -0.13
CA GLY A 359 -16.92 13.37 1.20
C GLY A 359 -17.70 12.08 1.51
N VAL A 360 -17.89 11.18 0.54
CA VAL A 360 -18.59 9.90 0.74
C VAL A 360 -17.59 8.77 0.81
N ARG A 361 -17.73 7.93 1.84
CA ARG A 361 -16.89 6.77 2.08
C ARG A 361 -17.62 5.48 1.73
N ILE A 362 -16.87 4.41 1.49
CA ILE A 362 -17.46 3.07 1.30
C ILE A 362 -18.38 2.69 2.47
N ALA A 363 -18.06 3.10 3.71
CA ALA A 363 -18.88 2.80 4.88
C ALA A 363 -20.30 3.38 4.79
N ASP A 364 -20.46 4.51 4.08
CA ASP A 364 -21.74 5.21 3.95
C ASP A 364 -22.67 4.51 2.94
N VAL A 365 -22.09 3.77 1.97
CA VAL A 365 -22.84 3.20 0.82
C VAL A 365 -22.87 1.67 0.80
N ALA A 366 -22.03 1.00 1.59
CA ALA A 366 -21.94 -0.46 1.58
C ALA A 366 -23.17 -1.12 2.24
N GLY A 367 -23.85 -0.41 3.15
CA GLY A 367 -24.81 -1.03 4.06
C GLY A 367 -24.09 -1.99 5.02
N VAL A 368 -24.44 -1.98 6.31
CA VAL A 368 -23.77 -2.84 7.28
C VAL A 368 -24.14 -4.30 6.96
N SER A 369 -23.16 -5.14 6.59
CA SER A 369 -23.39 -6.59 6.45
C SER A 369 -23.95 -7.13 7.79
N PRO A 370 -24.90 -8.10 7.79
CA PRO A 370 -25.42 -8.69 9.02
C PRO A 370 -24.33 -9.25 9.94
N LEU A 371 -23.21 -9.72 9.38
CA LEU A 371 -22.05 -10.17 10.15
C LEU A 371 -21.32 -8.99 10.82
N ALA A 372 -21.18 -7.86 10.12
CA ALA A 372 -20.61 -6.64 10.68
C ALA A 372 -21.52 -6.05 11.78
N ALA A 373 -22.85 -6.14 11.64
CA ALA A 373 -23.80 -5.71 12.67
C ALA A 373 -23.74 -6.57 13.95
N ALA A 374 -23.59 -7.90 13.79
CA ALA A 374 -23.40 -8.83 14.90
C ALA A 374 -22.06 -8.61 15.63
N THR A 375 -20.97 -8.44 14.87
CA THR A 375 -19.64 -8.17 15.44
C THR A 375 -19.56 -6.79 16.08
N GLN A 376 -20.21 -5.76 15.50
CA GLN A 376 -20.30 -4.43 16.10
C GLN A 376 -21.05 -4.47 17.44
N THR A 377 -22.13 -5.25 17.54
CA THR A 377 -22.86 -5.45 18.81
C THR A 377 -21.98 -6.14 19.86
N ALA A 378 -21.22 -7.15 19.46
CA ALA A 378 -20.30 -7.86 20.35
C ALA A 378 -19.10 -6.99 20.78
N ALA A 379 -18.51 -6.21 19.86
CA ALA A 379 -17.40 -5.31 20.14
C ALA A 379 -17.80 -4.15 21.05
N VAL A 380 -18.98 -3.55 20.83
CA VAL A 380 -19.53 -2.51 21.73
C VAL A 380 -19.78 -3.08 23.12
N ALA A 381 -20.28 -4.32 23.23
CA ALA A 381 -20.45 -4.99 24.51
C ALA A 381 -19.11 -5.27 25.22
N ALA A 382 -18.08 -5.69 24.49
CA ALA A 382 -16.74 -5.93 25.03
C ALA A 382 -16.07 -4.64 25.52
N ILE A 383 -16.15 -3.54 24.74
CA ILE A 383 -15.63 -2.22 25.12
C ILE A 383 -16.39 -1.66 26.33
N ALA A 384 -17.70 -1.85 26.41
CA ALA A 384 -18.50 -1.47 27.57
C ALA A 384 -18.13 -2.27 28.83
N SER A 385 -17.75 -3.54 28.67
CA SER A 385 -17.34 -4.43 29.76
C SER A 385 -15.91 -4.16 30.28
N ALA A 386 -15.08 -3.49 29.48
CA ALA A 386 -13.71 -3.10 29.84
C ALA A 386 -13.62 -1.74 30.54
N ARG A 387 -14.75 -1.03 30.74
CA ARG A 387 -14.78 0.25 31.46
C ARG A 387 -14.78 0.01 32.98
N PRO A 388 -13.81 0.54 33.75
CA PRO A 388 -13.86 0.44 35.21
C PRO A 388 -15.13 1.10 35.75
N PRO A 389 -15.77 0.57 36.81
CA PRO A 389 -16.94 1.21 37.41
C PRO A 389 -16.55 2.62 37.87
N ALA A 390 -17.38 3.59 37.52
CA ALA A 390 -17.21 4.98 37.94
C ALA A 390 -17.08 5.03 39.46
N ARG A 391 -15.95 5.56 39.93
CA ARG A 391 -15.64 5.72 41.36
C ARG A 391 -16.68 6.68 41.96
N GLY A 392 -17.50 6.14 42.86
CA GLY A 392 -18.66 6.79 43.43
C GLY A 392 -18.39 8.10 44.17
N ASP A 393 -19.49 8.83 44.34
CA ASP A 393 -19.62 10.09 45.04
C ASP A 393 -18.91 10.08 46.41
N ARG A 394 -18.11 11.12 46.66
CA ARG A 394 -17.45 11.34 47.95
C ARG A 394 -18.49 11.74 48.99
N GLN A 395 -18.71 10.89 49.98
CA GLN A 395 -19.42 11.24 51.21
C GLN A 395 -18.46 11.94 52.21
N PRO A 396 -18.84 13.08 52.83
CA PRO A 396 -17.96 13.85 53.73
C PRO A 396 -17.82 13.23 55.14
N PRO A 397 -16.81 13.64 55.93
CA PRO A 397 -16.33 12.86 57.08
C PRO A 397 -17.20 12.99 58.33
N GLN A 398 -17.21 11.92 59.12
CA GLN A 398 -17.98 11.77 60.36
C GLN A 398 -17.39 12.54 61.55
N SER A 399 -18.27 13.04 62.42
CA SER A 399 -17.95 13.52 63.78
C SER A 399 -18.75 12.74 64.82
N PHE A 400 -18.12 12.50 65.97
CA PHE A 400 -18.57 11.65 67.09
C PHE A 400 -19.59 12.33 68.02
N ALA A 401 -20.60 11.57 68.50
CA ALA A 401 -21.13 11.59 69.88
C ALA A 401 -22.17 10.46 70.10
N ALA A 402 -22.30 9.98 71.34
CA ALA A 402 -22.93 8.70 71.75
C ALA A 402 -24.39 8.85 72.34
N PRO A 403 -25.05 7.81 72.93
CA PRO A 403 -26.46 7.35 72.71
C PRO A 403 -27.43 7.80 73.87
N PRO A 404 -28.69 7.29 74.13
CA PRO A 404 -29.40 6.06 73.69
C PRO A 404 -30.98 6.14 73.50
N GLY A 405 -31.63 4.99 73.18
CA GLY A 405 -33.05 4.69 73.52
C GLY A 405 -34.01 4.25 72.38
N PRO A 406 -35.17 3.61 72.66
CA PRO A 406 -35.54 2.28 72.10
C PRO A 406 -36.73 2.19 71.09
N GLN A 407 -36.83 0.99 70.45
CA GLN A 407 -37.87 0.35 69.59
C GLN A 407 -39.37 0.65 69.91
N PRO A 408 -40.40 0.37 69.03
CA PRO A 408 -40.64 -0.95 68.36
C PRO A 408 -41.47 -1.05 67.03
N ALA A 409 -41.36 -2.26 66.42
CA ALA A 409 -42.32 -3.17 65.72
C ALA A 409 -43.49 -2.70 64.82
N ALA A 410 -43.63 -3.32 63.62
CA ALA A 410 -44.65 -4.36 63.27
C ALA A 410 -44.89 -4.53 61.74
N SER A 411 -45.21 -5.76 61.31
CA SER A 411 -45.35 -6.34 59.95
C SER A 411 -46.83 -6.34 59.43
N PRO A 412 -47.29 -7.16 58.44
CA PRO A 412 -46.89 -7.45 57.03
C PRO A 412 -48.10 -7.56 56.01
N ALA A 413 -47.80 -8.08 54.79
CA ALA A 413 -48.62 -8.95 53.89
C ALA A 413 -49.44 -8.27 52.76
N SER A 414 -49.10 -8.43 51.46
CA SER A 414 -49.35 -9.55 50.50
C SER A 414 -50.67 -9.39 49.69
N PRO A 415 -50.90 -10.03 48.51
CA PRO A 415 -50.06 -10.36 47.35
C PRO A 415 -50.87 -10.16 45.99
N PRO A 416 -50.74 -10.94 44.86
CA PRO A 416 -50.46 -10.38 43.52
C PRO A 416 -51.32 -10.93 42.31
N VAL A 417 -50.83 -10.69 41.07
CA VAL A 417 -51.04 -11.36 39.74
C VAL A 417 -52.41 -11.20 39.00
N PRO A 418 -52.56 -11.49 37.66
CA PRO A 418 -51.59 -11.87 36.62
C PRO A 418 -51.76 -11.27 35.19
N ALA A 419 -50.83 -11.71 34.32
CA ALA A 419 -50.63 -11.48 32.89
C ALA A 419 -51.64 -12.16 31.95
N LEU A 420 -51.62 -11.79 30.65
CA LEU A 420 -51.92 -12.71 29.55
C LEU A 420 -51.20 -12.33 28.25
N ALA A 421 -50.72 -13.35 27.53
CA ALA A 421 -50.09 -13.34 26.22
C ALA A 421 -51.11 -13.67 25.11
N GLN A 422 -50.81 -13.29 23.85
CA GLN A 422 -51.01 -14.15 22.66
C GLN A 422 -50.44 -13.55 21.37
N ALA A 423 -50.27 -14.42 20.37
CA ALA A 423 -49.37 -14.31 19.24
C ALA A 423 -50.08 -14.39 17.86
N ALA A 424 -49.32 -13.99 16.83
CA ALA A 424 -49.22 -14.53 15.46
C ALA A 424 -50.33 -14.34 14.37
N GLU A 425 -49.80 -13.97 13.18
CA GLU A 425 -50.11 -14.40 11.80
C GLU A 425 -51.28 -13.80 10.97
N ALA A 426 -50.93 -13.21 9.82
CA ALA A 426 -51.55 -13.46 8.50
C ALA A 426 -50.78 -12.74 7.36
N ALA A 427 -50.69 -13.41 6.20
CA ALA A 427 -49.93 -13.03 5.02
C ALA A 427 -50.81 -12.56 3.83
N ALA A 428 -50.16 -11.83 2.92
CA ALA A 428 -50.28 -11.87 1.45
C ALA A 428 -51.31 -11.00 0.66
N THR A 429 -50.77 -10.51 -0.47
CA THR A 429 -51.37 -10.10 -1.77
C THR A 429 -52.00 -8.72 -1.97
N SER A 430 -51.36 -7.91 -2.84
CA SER A 430 -52.01 -7.29 -4.00
C SER A 430 -50.95 -6.83 -5.02
N ALA A 431 -51.18 -7.16 -6.30
CA ALA A 431 -50.42 -6.73 -7.46
C ALA A 431 -51.33 -5.97 -8.43
N ALA A 432 -50.68 -5.11 -9.24
CA ALA A 432 -51.11 -4.47 -10.49
C ALA A 432 -51.93 -3.16 -10.42
N ALA A 433 -51.35 -2.06 -10.93
CA ALA A 433 -51.63 -1.55 -12.28
C ALA A 433 -50.78 -0.31 -12.63
N MET A 434 -50.34 -0.25 -13.89
CA MET A 434 -49.50 0.76 -14.57
C MET A 434 -50.23 2.08 -14.81
N VAL A 435 -49.49 3.21 -14.87
CA VAL A 435 -49.71 4.31 -15.85
C VAL A 435 -48.37 4.99 -16.21
N LEU A 436 -48.15 5.19 -17.52
CA LEU A 436 -47.08 5.96 -18.16
C LEU A 436 -47.18 7.47 -17.86
N ALA A 437 -46.04 8.15 -17.69
CA ALA A 437 -45.89 9.56 -18.06
C ALA A 437 -44.45 9.85 -18.53
N ALA A 438 -44.36 10.41 -19.74
CA ALA A 438 -43.14 10.88 -20.41
C ALA A 438 -42.89 12.39 -20.12
N PRO A 439 -41.73 12.97 -20.52
CA PRO A 439 -41.03 13.99 -19.73
C PRO A 439 -41.23 15.44 -20.21
N GLU A 440 -40.88 16.41 -19.36
CA GLU A 440 -40.77 17.83 -19.70
C GLU A 440 -39.72 18.54 -18.79
N PRO A 441 -39.21 19.74 -19.13
CA PRO A 441 -37.97 19.88 -19.90
C PRO A 441 -36.82 20.59 -19.14
N ALA A 442 -35.65 20.60 -19.79
CA ALA A 442 -34.38 21.17 -19.34
C ALA A 442 -34.43 22.68 -19.01
N ILE A 443 -33.78 23.06 -17.92
CA ILE A 443 -33.53 24.46 -17.51
C ILE A 443 -32.12 24.86 -17.97
N PRO A 444 -31.93 26.03 -18.61
CA PRO A 444 -30.63 26.48 -19.11
C PRO A 444 -29.72 27.00 -17.98
N ALA A 445 -28.44 26.63 -18.03
CA ALA A 445 -27.41 27.13 -17.12
C ALA A 445 -27.05 28.60 -17.41
N GLN A 446 -27.00 29.41 -16.36
CA GLN A 446 -26.44 30.77 -16.38
C GLN A 446 -24.96 30.74 -15.93
N PRO A 447 -24.09 31.62 -16.48
CA PRO A 447 -22.67 31.66 -16.13
C PRO A 447 -22.44 32.40 -14.80
N GLY A 448 -22.02 31.66 -13.76
CA GLY A 448 -21.59 32.22 -12.48
C GLY A 448 -20.11 32.60 -12.50
N THR A 449 -19.83 33.86 -12.15
CA THR A 449 -18.49 34.44 -11.99
C THR A 449 -17.68 33.74 -10.91
N ALA A 450 -16.47 33.28 -11.24
CA ALA A 450 -15.52 32.69 -10.30
C ALA A 450 -14.95 33.76 -9.34
N ALA A 451 -15.03 33.51 -8.03
CA ALA A 451 -14.23 34.20 -7.03
C ALA A 451 -12.80 33.59 -7.00
N PRO A 452 -11.74 34.39 -6.73
CA PRO A 452 -10.37 33.90 -6.74
C PRO A 452 -10.08 32.95 -5.56
N LEU A 453 -9.33 31.89 -5.84
CA LEU A 453 -8.86 30.86 -4.91
C LEU A 453 -7.91 31.42 -3.83
N PRO A 454 -7.91 30.89 -2.60
CA PRO A 454 -6.85 31.15 -1.62
C PRO A 454 -5.55 30.44 -2.03
N ALA A 455 -4.41 31.06 -1.65
CA ALA A 455 -3.05 30.60 -1.98
C ALA A 455 -2.73 29.18 -1.47
N PRO A 456 -1.82 28.44 -2.15
CA PRO A 456 -1.44 27.09 -1.75
C PRO A 456 -0.71 27.09 -0.40
N LEU A 457 -1.06 26.12 0.44
CA LEU A 457 -0.37 25.86 1.70
C LEU A 457 1.06 25.35 1.42
N PRO A 458 2.06 25.77 2.23
CA PRO A 458 3.45 25.38 2.03
C PRO A 458 3.65 23.87 2.25
N GLY A 459 4.51 23.27 1.43
CA GLY A 459 4.80 21.84 1.40
C GLY A 459 5.19 21.29 2.78
N GLY A 460 4.43 20.29 3.22
CA GLY A 460 4.82 19.45 4.34
C GLY A 460 5.95 18.51 3.90
N GLU A 461 6.99 18.45 4.72
CA GLU A 461 8.16 17.59 4.53
C GLU A 461 7.76 16.11 4.37
N GLU A 462 8.39 15.51 3.37
CA GLU A 462 8.31 14.13 2.92
C GLU A 462 8.89 13.17 3.99
N PRO A 463 8.25 12.03 4.31
CA PRO A 463 8.95 10.97 4.99
C PRO A 463 9.99 10.37 4.03
N GLU A 464 11.25 10.70 4.27
CA GLU A 464 12.41 10.16 3.57
C GLU A 464 12.43 8.63 3.75
N TYR A 465 12.17 7.87 2.68
CA TYR A 465 12.46 6.44 2.64
C TYR A 465 13.97 6.29 2.44
N PRO A 466 14.76 5.86 3.46
CA PRO A 466 16.20 5.74 3.29
C PRO A 466 16.53 4.74 2.18
N SER A 467 17.25 5.21 1.16
CA SER A 467 17.58 4.53 -0.09
C SER A 467 18.65 3.43 0.05
N ASP A 468 18.95 2.96 1.25
CA ASP A 468 20.26 2.35 1.54
C ASP A 468 20.39 0.86 1.17
N ALA A 469 19.45 0.29 0.40
CA ALA A 469 19.57 -1.08 -0.09
C ALA A 469 20.00 -1.09 -1.57
N VAL A 470 21.24 -1.52 -1.81
CA VAL A 470 21.72 -1.88 -3.15
C VAL A 470 20.99 -3.15 -3.57
N LEU A 471 20.10 -3.05 -4.57
CA LEU A 471 19.47 -4.21 -5.18
C LEU A 471 20.56 -5.07 -5.86
N PRO A 472 20.47 -6.42 -5.81
CA PRO A 472 21.39 -7.27 -6.54
C PRO A 472 21.31 -6.94 -8.04
N GLY A 473 22.48 -6.77 -8.66
CA GLY A 473 22.57 -6.45 -10.09
C GLY A 473 21.98 -7.57 -10.97
N PRO A 474 21.57 -7.25 -12.20
CA PRO A 474 21.05 -8.25 -13.13
C PRO A 474 22.09 -9.35 -13.39
N PRO A 475 21.66 -10.60 -13.64
CA PRO A 475 22.59 -11.67 -13.98
C PRO A 475 23.32 -11.35 -15.29
N GLY A 476 24.66 -11.24 -15.25
CA GLY A 476 25.49 -11.27 -16.46
C GLY A 476 26.47 -10.12 -16.72
N GLN A 477 26.99 -9.42 -15.70
CA GLN A 477 28.23 -8.66 -15.89
C GLN A 477 29.37 -9.29 -15.09
N ALA A 478 30.19 -10.09 -15.77
CA ALA A 478 31.56 -10.26 -15.34
C ALA A 478 32.26 -8.88 -15.42
N PRO A 479 33.05 -8.48 -14.42
CA PRO A 479 33.77 -7.21 -14.48
C PRO A 479 34.71 -7.20 -15.69
N ASP A 480 34.60 -6.17 -16.52
CA ASP A 480 35.46 -5.95 -17.68
C ASP A 480 36.93 -5.87 -17.23
N PRO A 481 37.80 -6.83 -17.62
CA PRO A 481 39.20 -6.82 -17.21
C PRO A 481 40.03 -5.73 -17.91
N TRP A 482 39.42 -4.85 -18.71
CA TRP A 482 40.11 -3.80 -19.47
C TRP A 482 39.72 -2.35 -19.13
N ALA A 483 38.89 -2.13 -18.11
CA ALA A 483 38.58 -0.77 -17.64
C ALA A 483 39.72 -0.20 -16.78
N GLY A 484 40.81 0.21 -17.42
CA GLY A 484 41.86 0.98 -16.75
C GLY A 484 43.22 0.94 -17.43
N ARG A 485 43.37 1.67 -18.55
CA ARG A 485 44.66 2.25 -19.00
C ARG A 485 44.38 3.60 -19.69
N PRO A 486 45.29 4.58 -19.52
CA PRO A 486 44.99 6.02 -19.44
C PRO A 486 44.49 6.68 -20.71
#